data_AF-A0A7L5BDS6-F1
#
_entry.id   AF-A0A7L5BDS6-F1
#
_cell.length_a   1.000
_cell.length_b   1.000
_cell.length_c   1.000
_cell.angle_alpha   90.00
_cell.angle_beta   90.00
_cell.angle_gamma   90.00
#
_symmetry.space_group_name_H-M   'P 1'
#
loop_
_entity.id
_entity.type
_entity.pdbx_description
1 polymer ?
#
loop_
_entity_poly.entity_id
_entity_poly.type
_entity_poly.pdbx_seq_one_letter_code
_entity_poly.pdbx_strand_id
1 'polypeptide(L)'
;MLKSEIDENFEKWWGTVRGATDQDKARMRLAFVAGCQFVESAKPKTYRFQSGRWIINVQATSKREAKVIASAKLTQRATKLQASPPPGGWKLRELEIHP
;
A
#
# COMPACT_ATOMS: atom_id res chain seq x y z
N MET A 1 9.66 -7.61 4.30
CA MET A 1 10.89 -8.35 3.97
C MET A 1 11.73 -8.38 5.24
N LEU A 2 12.37 -9.50 5.57
CA LEU A 2 13.21 -9.56 6.77
C LEU A 2 14.47 -8.71 6.56
N LYS A 3 14.96 -8.05 7.61
CA LYS A 3 16.17 -7.20 7.53
C LYS A 3 17.38 -8.00 7.01
N SER A 4 17.53 -9.24 7.47
CA SER A 4 18.57 -10.17 7.02
C SER A 4 18.50 -10.46 5.52
N GLU A 5 17.29 -10.59 4.97
CA GLU A 5 17.07 -10.85 3.54
C GLU A 5 17.44 -9.62 2.68
N ILE A 6 17.14 -8.41 3.15
CA ILE A 6 17.55 -7.17 2.49
C ILE A 6 19.08 -7.05 2.50
N ASP A 7 19.72 -7.37 3.63
CA ASP A 7 21.16 -7.30 3.79
C ASP A 7 21.89 -8.30 2.87
N GLU A 8 21.43 -9.54 2.77
CA GLU A 8 21.98 -10.54 1.84
C GLU A 8 21.82 -10.14 0.38
N ASN A 9 20.65 -9.60 0.00
CA ASN A 9 20.39 -9.14 -1.36
C ASN A 9 21.23 -7.91 -1.71
N PHE A 10 21.48 -7.02 -0.75
CA PHE A 10 22.39 -5.90 -0.94
C PHE A 10 23.81 -6.37 -1.22
N GLU A 11 24.37 -7.32 -0.45
CA GLU A 11 25.74 -7.79 -0.69
C GLU A 11 25.87 -8.51 -2.04
N LYS A 12 24.86 -9.30 -2.45
CA LYS A 12 24.80 -9.92 -3.79
C LYS A 12 24.79 -8.86 -4.89
N TRP A 13 23.99 -7.82 -4.75
CA TRP A 13 23.93 -6.72 -5.71
C TRP A 13 25.23 -5.91 -5.72
N TRP A 14 25.80 -5.60 -4.55
CA TRP A 14 27.05 -4.85 -4.41
C TRP A 14 28.22 -5.56 -5.12
N GLY A 15 28.29 -6.88 -5.04
CA GLY A 15 29.30 -7.68 -5.77
C GLY A 15 29.26 -7.53 -7.30
N THR A 16 28.18 -6.97 -7.86
CA THR A 16 28.06 -6.67 -9.30
C THR A 16 28.46 -5.24 -9.67
N VAL A 17 28.60 -4.35 -8.70
CA VAL A 17 28.91 -2.93 -8.92
C VAL A 17 30.41 -2.78 -9.20
N ARG A 18 30.77 -2.08 -10.29
CA ARG A 18 32.17 -1.78 -10.65
C ARG A 18 32.43 -0.28 -10.55
N GLY A 19 33.63 0.10 -10.13
CA GLY A 19 34.07 1.50 -10.09
C GLY A 19 33.52 2.34 -8.93
N ALA A 20 32.80 1.72 -7.99
CA ALA A 20 32.40 2.34 -6.74
C ALA A 20 33.42 2.03 -5.64
N THR A 21 33.67 2.99 -4.75
CA THR A 21 34.58 2.81 -3.61
C THR A 21 33.87 2.18 -2.42
N ASP A 22 34.62 1.67 -1.45
CA ASP A 22 34.04 1.22 -0.18
C ASP A 22 33.37 2.36 0.60
N GLN A 23 33.79 3.61 0.40
CA GLN A 23 33.09 4.78 0.94
C GLN A 23 31.68 4.94 0.34
N ASP A 24 31.48 4.58 -0.92
CA ASP A 24 30.16 4.62 -1.58
C ASP A 24 29.23 3.52 -1.08
N LYS A 25 29.78 2.41 -0.55
CA LYS A 25 29.01 1.24 -0.09
C LYS A 25 27.93 1.62 0.92
N ALA A 26 28.26 2.46 1.89
CA ALA A 26 27.31 2.89 2.93
C ALA A 26 26.14 3.70 2.36
N ARG A 27 26.43 4.63 1.44
CA ARG A 27 25.42 5.45 0.77
C ARG A 27 24.54 4.62 -0.14
N MET A 28 25.14 3.71 -0.90
CA MET A 28 24.42 2.79 -1.78
C MET A 28 23.53 1.83 -0.99
N ARG A 29 23.98 1.39 0.20
CA ARG A 29 23.15 0.58 1.11
C ARG A 29 21.89 1.33 1.54
N LEU A 30 22.02 2.60 1.94
CA LEU A 30 20.87 3.42 2.30
C LEU A 30 19.88 3.56 1.14
N ALA A 31 20.38 3.83 -0.07
CA ALA A 31 19.54 3.94 -1.26
C ALA A 31 18.84 2.62 -1.61
N PHE A 32 19.55 1.49 -1.51
CA PHE A 32 19.00 0.16 -1.76
C PHE A 32 17.89 -0.20 -0.76
N VAL A 33 18.15 0.01 0.54
CA VAL A 33 17.16 -0.22 1.60
C VAL A 33 15.92 0.65 1.40
N ALA A 34 16.10 1.93 1.07
CA ALA A 34 14.99 2.83 0.77
C ALA A 34 14.18 2.34 -0.45
N GLY A 35 14.85 1.84 -1.49
CA GLY A 35 14.20 1.22 -2.65
C GLY A 35 13.39 -0.02 -2.28
N CYS A 36 13.94 -0.93 -1.47
CA CYS A 36 13.22 -2.11 -0.99
C CYS A 36 11.98 -1.72 -0.16
N GLN A 37 12.14 -0.77 0.77
CA GLN A 37 11.04 -0.26 1.59
C GLN A 37 9.95 0.39 0.73
N PHE A 38 10.34 1.16 -0.28
CA PHE A 38 9.40 1.76 -1.23
C PHE A 38 8.60 0.68 -1.96
N VAL A 39 9.26 -0.30 -2.58
CA VAL A 39 8.57 -1.40 -3.28
C VAL A 39 7.64 -2.16 -2.35
N GLU A 40 8.05 -2.42 -1.11
CA GLU A 40 7.20 -3.10 -0.13
C GLU A 40 5.98 -2.25 0.28
N SER A 41 6.16 -0.94 0.49
CA SER A 41 5.06 -0.03 0.77
C SER A 41 4.09 0.15 -0.41
N ALA A 42 4.58 0.00 -1.64
CA ALA A 42 3.79 0.09 -2.85
C ALA A 42 2.99 -1.19 -3.15
N LYS A 43 3.16 -2.28 -2.37
CA LYS A 43 2.35 -3.49 -2.54
C LYS A 43 0.90 -3.22 -2.13
N PRO A 44 -0.09 -3.48 -3.01
CA PRO A 44 -1.49 -3.34 -2.66
C PRO A 44 -1.85 -4.25 -1.48
N LYS A 45 -2.49 -3.66 -0.47
CA LYS A 45 -3.10 -4.36 0.66
C LYS A 45 -4.60 -4.30 0.52
N THR A 46 -5.28 -5.33 1.00
CA THR A 46 -6.73 -5.29 1.15
C THR A 46 -7.06 -4.37 2.31
N TYR A 47 -8.10 -3.55 2.15
CA TYR A 47 -8.70 -2.74 3.20
C TYR A 47 -10.20 -3.01 3.21
N ARG A 48 -10.77 -3.16 4.41
CA ARG A 48 -12.19 -3.41 4.61
C ARG A 48 -12.85 -2.19 5.23
N PHE A 49 -13.88 -1.66 4.57
CA PHE A 49 -14.64 -0.52 5.06
C PHE A 49 -16.13 -0.82 5.17
N GLN A 50 -16.75 -0.22 6.17
CA GLN A 50 -18.19 -0.20 6.38
C GLN A 50 -18.73 1.23 6.27
N SER A 51 -19.84 1.39 5.56
CA SER A 51 -20.66 2.60 5.58
C SER A 51 -22.14 2.22 5.74
N GLY A 52 -22.70 2.50 6.90
CA GLY A 52 -24.02 2.00 7.29
C GLY A 52 -24.08 0.46 7.18
N ARG A 53 -24.99 -0.03 6.34
CA ARG A 53 -25.17 -1.47 6.06
C ARG A 53 -24.22 -2.04 4.99
N TRP A 54 -23.47 -1.21 4.28
CA TRP A 54 -22.61 -1.67 3.19
C TRP A 54 -21.20 -1.91 3.67
N ILE A 55 -20.69 -3.11 3.41
CA ILE A 55 -19.30 -3.51 3.64
C ILE A 55 -18.64 -3.72 2.27
N ILE A 56 -17.45 -3.19 2.10
CA ILE A 56 -16.67 -3.33 0.87
C ILE A 56 -15.19 -3.59 1.17
N ASN A 57 -14.59 -4.41 0.31
CA ASN A 57 -13.16 -4.66 0.29
C ASN A 57 -12.54 -3.94 -0.92
N VAL A 58 -11.41 -3.28 -0.69
CA VAL A 58 -10.64 -2.57 -1.73
C VAL A 58 -9.17 -2.92 -1.60
N GLN A 59 -8.48 -3.00 -2.72
CA GLN A 59 -7.02 -3.11 -2.72
C GLN A 59 -6.44 -1.73 -2.97
N ALA A 60 -5.47 -1.32 -2.16
CA ALA A 60 -4.79 -0.03 -2.28
C ALA A 60 -3.40 -0.09 -1.66
N THR A 61 -2.54 0.84 -2.04
CA THR A 61 -1.17 0.95 -1.47
C THR A 61 -1.18 1.75 -0.16
N SER A 62 -2.21 2.55 0.07
CA SER A 62 -2.37 3.34 1.29
C SER A 62 -3.82 3.39 1.75
N LYS A 63 -4.03 3.63 3.05
CA LYS A 63 -5.37 3.82 3.65
C LYS A 63 -6.11 5.02 3.04
N ARG A 64 -5.40 6.08 2.67
CA ARG A 64 -6.00 7.27 2.04
C ARG A 64 -6.56 6.92 0.67
N GLU A 65 -5.76 6.27 -0.17
CA GLU A 65 -6.19 5.77 -1.48
C GLU A 65 -7.35 4.78 -1.33
N ALA A 66 -7.26 3.86 -0.37
CA ALA A 66 -8.30 2.89 -0.07
C ALA A 66 -9.65 3.56 0.23
N LYS A 67 -9.67 4.65 1.01
CA LYS A 67 -10.89 5.42 1.29
C LYS A 67 -11.50 6.04 0.02
N VAL A 68 -10.68 6.58 -0.87
CA VAL A 68 -11.14 7.17 -2.14
C VAL A 68 -11.79 6.10 -3.02
N ILE A 69 -11.10 4.97 -3.21
CA ILE A 69 -11.63 3.83 -3.99
C ILE A 69 -12.92 3.30 -3.35
N ALA A 70 -12.95 3.20 -2.02
CA ALA A 70 -14.10 2.72 -1.28
C ALA A 70 -15.33 3.61 -1.49
N SER A 71 -15.18 4.92 -1.35
CA SER A 71 -16.25 5.89 -1.63
C SER A 71 -16.75 5.79 -3.06
N ALA A 72 -15.85 5.68 -4.06
CA ALA A 72 -16.24 5.53 -5.45
C ALA A 72 -17.06 4.25 -5.69
N LYS A 73 -16.65 3.12 -5.12
CA LYS A 73 -17.41 1.85 -5.21
C LYS A 73 -18.78 1.93 -4.56
N LEU A 74 -18.91 2.60 -3.40
CA LEU A 74 -20.21 2.79 -2.75
C LEU A 74 -21.11 3.68 -3.60
N THR A 75 -20.58 4.75 -4.20
CA THR A 75 -21.34 5.59 -5.15
C THR A 75 -21.82 4.77 -6.34
N GLN A 76 -20.93 3.98 -6.96
CA GLN A 76 -21.31 3.10 -8.07
C GLN A 76 -22.42 2.11 -7.67
N ARG A 77 -22.33 1.53 -6.47
CA ARG A 77 -23.36 0.63 -5.94
C ARG A 77 -24.69 1.35 -5.69
N ALA A 78 -24.66 2.57 -5.15
CA ALA A 78 -25.86 3.38 -4.95
C ALA A 78 -26.55 3.68 -6.28
N THR A 79 -25.80 4.13 -7.29
CA THR A 79 -26.33 4.38 -8.63
C THR A 79 -26.98 3.14 -9.24
N LYS A 80 -26.35 1.96 -9.13
CA LYS A 80 -26.93 0.69 -9.61
C LYS A 80 -28.24 0.33 -8.93
N LEU A 81 -28.40 0.70 -7.66
CA LEU A 81 -29.61 0.45 -6.87
C LEU A 81 -30.61 1.62 -6.94
N GLN A 82 -30.40 2.59 -7.84
CA GLN A 82 -31.20 3.81 -7.96
C GLN A 82 -31.32 4.57 -6.61
N ALA A 83 -30.30 4.43 -5.77
CA ALA A 83 -30.18 5.12 -4.49
C ALA A 83 -29.24 6.32 -4.62
N SER A 84 -29.42 7.33 -3.77
CA SER A 84 -28.54 8.50 -3.72
C SER A 84 -27.42 8.32 -2.68
N PRO A 85 -26.22 8.89 -2.91
CA PRO A 85 -25.21 8.99 -1.87
C PRO A 85 -25.73 9.80 -0.67
N PRO A 86 -25.29 9.49 0.57
CA PRO A 86 -25.70 10.23 1.75
C PRO A 86 -25.20 11.70 1.70
N PRO A 87 -25.97 12.66 2.25
CA PRO A 87 -25.52 14.05 2.42
C PRO A 87 -24.23 14.08 3.26
N GLY A 88 -23.18 14.73 2.75
CA GLY A 88 -21.86 14.76 3.39
C GLY A 88 -20.94 13.58 3.05
N GLY A 89 -21.34 12.70 2.13
CA GLY A 89 -20.51 11.63 1.60
C GLY A 89 -20.48 10.36 2.47
N TRP A 90 -19.75 9.35 2.00
CA TRP A 90 -19.68 8.05 2.65
C TRP A 90 -18.87 8.11 3.95
N LYS A 91 -19.55 7.91 5.09
CA LYS A 91 -18.87 7.71 6.38
C LYS A 91 -18.25 6.32 6.40
N LEU A 92 -16.93 6.24 6.20
CA LEU A 92 -16.18 4.99 6.15
C LEU A 92 -15.58 4.65 7.52
N ARG A 93 -16.05 3.57 8.13
CA ARG A 93 -15.41 2.92 9.27
C ARG A 93 -14.53 1.78 8.76
N GLU A 94 -13.27 1.77 9.14
CA GLU A 94 -12.38 0.65 8.85
C GLU A 94 -12.72 -0.53 9.77
N LEU A 95 -12.76 -1.73 9.20
CA LEU A 95 -12.96 -2.97 9.93
C LEU A 95 -11.68 -3.80 9.90
N GLU A 96 -11.52 -4.66 10.89
CA GLU A 96 -10.48 -5.67 10.86
C GLU A 96 -10.68 -6.61 9.66
N ILE A 97 -9.57 -6.92 9.01
CA ILE A 97 -9.52 -7.93 7.96
C ILE A 97 -9.31 -9.25 8.71
N HIS A 98 -10.39 -9.97 8.97
CA HIS A 98 -10.24 -11.34 9.46
C HIS A 98 -9.59 -12.18 8.34
N PRO A 99 -8.56 -12.98 8.67
CA PRO A 99 -7.89 -13.87 7.73
C PRO A 99 -8.83 -14.93 7.17
#